data_AF-A0A7W0UZ34-F1
#
_entry.id   AF-A0A7W0UZ34-F1
#
_cell.length_a   1.000
_cell.length_b   1.000
_cell.length_c   1.000
_cell.angle_alpha   90.00
_cell.angle_beta   90.00
_cell.angle_gamma   90.00
#
_symmetry.space_group_name_H-M   'P 1'
#
loop_
_entity.id
_entity.type
_entity.pdbx_description
1 polymer ?
#
loop_
_entity_poly.entity_id
_entity_poly.type
_entity_poly.pdbx_seq_one_letter_code
_entity_poly.pdbx_strand_id
1 'polypeptide(L)'
;MAAIYGNQWVWVGFDPRHKVVVHFVVGRRIQANAKQFVAGIKRRSDGYFPLFASDELVHYKHALLAAYGVKKEFPRTGKRGRPRSPVFIAPPELLYMQVVKRRKHGRVIKISTRVVFGSEEAVTAKLKC
;
A
#
# COMPACT_ATOMS: atom_id res chain seq x y z
N MET A 1 8.93 29.59 15.45
CA MET A 1 7.90 28.64 14.97
C MET A 1 8.37 27.63 13.89
N ALA A 2 9.68 27.44 13.66
CA ALA A 2 10.17 26.57 12.57
C ALA A 2 10.35 25.07 12.94
N ALA A 3 10.14 24.68 14.21
CA ALA A 3 10.45 23.34 14.70
C ALA A 3 9.34 22.28 14.49
N ILE A 4 8.19 22.63 13.92
CA ILE A 4 7.01 21.74 13.85
C ILE A 4 6.89 20.99 12.49
N TYR A 5 7.66 21.36 11.47
CA TYR A 5 7.39 20.96 10.08
C TYR A 5 8.40 19.97 9.44
N GLY A 6 9.51 19.64 10.10
CA GLY A 6 10.55 18.75 9.53
C GLY A 6 10.15 17.27 9.39
N ASN A 7 8.98 16.88 9.92
CA ASN A 7 8.48 15.52 9.89
C ASN A 7 7.16 15.36 9.11
N GLN A 8 6.71 16.41 8.43
CA GLN A 8 5.51 16.39 7.60
C GLN A 8 5.86 15.97 6.17
N TRP A 9 5.01 15.13 5.58
CA TRP A 9 5.20 14.59 4.25
C TRP A 9 3.95 14.83 3.42
N VAL A 10 4.15 15.08 2.12
CA VAL A 10 3.06 15.05 1.14
C VAL A 10 3.00 13.64 0.58
N TRP A 11 1.91 12.95 0.87
CA TRP A 11 1.58 11.64 0.32
C TRP A 11 0.83 11.87 -0.98
N VAL A 12 1.32 11.34 -2.11
CA VAL A 12 0.72 11.60 -3.43
C VAL A 12 0.40 10.27 -4.11
N GLY A 13 -0.86 10.11 -4.51
CA GLY A 13 -1.33 9.01 -5.33
C GLY A 13 -1.40 9.50 -6.76
N PHE A 14 -0.50 9.01 -7.61
CA PHE A 14 -0.35 9.47 -8.99
C PHE A 14 -0.61 8.33 -9.96
N ASP A 15 -1.46 8.57 -10.95
CA ASP A 15 -1.66 7.67 -12.07
C ASP A 15 -0.68 8.03 -13.21
N PRO A 16 0.33 7.19 -13.47
CA PRO A 16 1.34 7.49 -14.48
C PRO A 16 0.83 7.39 -15.92
N ARG A 17 -0.29 6.70 -16.18
CA ARG A 17 -0.85 6.56 -17.53
C ARG A 17 -1.58 7.83 -17.94
N HIS A 18 -2.48 8.31 -17.10
CA HIS A 18 -3.32 9.48 -17.38
C HIS A 18 -2.74 10.81 -16.86
N LYS A 19 -1.61 10.76 -16.14
CA LYS A 19 -0.92 11.92 -15.54
C LYS A 19 -1.77 12.68 -14.52
N VAL A 20 -2.60 11.97 -13.76
CA VAL A 20 -3.53 12.56 -12.78
C VAL A 20 -3.05 12.30 -11.35
N VAL A 21 -3.11 13.33 -10.50
CA VAL A 21 -3.03 13.17 -9.04
C VAL A 21 -4.40 12.76 -8.52
N VAL A 22 -4.56 11.49 -8.17
CA VAL A 22 -5.84 10.92 -7.71
C VAL A 22 -6.19 11.43 -6.32
N HIS A 23 -5.22 11.48 -5.42
CA HIS A 23 -5.41 11.95 -4.06
C HIS A 23 -4.09 12.35 -3.42
N PHE A 24 -4.12 13.26 -2.45
CA PHE A 24 -2.99 13.56 -1.60
C PHE A 24 -3.42 13.83 -0.16
N VAL A 25 -2.48 13.63 0.76
CA VAL A 25 -2.61 13.97 2.19
C VAL A 25 -1.32 14.63 2.63
N VAL A 26 -1.41 15.68 3.46
CA VAL A 26 -0.25 16.25 4.15
C VAL A 26 -0.24 15.71 5.57
N GLY A 27 0.83 15.03 5.96
CA GLY A 27 0.91 14.45 7.30
C GLY A 27 2.18 13.66 7.55
N ARG A 28 2.46 13.40 8.82
CA ARG A 28 3.58 12.55 9.28
C ARG A 28 3.54 11.16 8.64
N ARG A 29 4.70 10.52 8.50
CA ARG A 29 4.85 9.12 8.07
C ARG A 29 4.43 8.15 9.17
N ILE A 30 3.12 8.05 9.41
CA ILE A 30 2.49 7.16 10.38
C ILE A 30 1.37 6.33 9.75
N GLN A 31 1.02 5.21 10.39
CA GLN A 31 0.02 4.27 9.87
C GLN A 31 -1.36 4.90 9.65
N ALA A 32 -1.78 5.83 10.51
CA ALA A 32 -3.07 6.50 10.39
C ALA A 32 -3.17 7.31 9.08
N ASN A 33 -2.13 8.07 8.76
CA ASN A 33 -2.07 8.87 7.53
C ASN A 33 -2.00 8.00 6.29
N ALA A 34 -1.25 6.88 6.32
CA ALA A 34 -1.25 5.91 5.24
C ALA A 34 -2.64 5.31 4.98
N LYS A 35 -3.39 4.96 6.05
CA LYS A 35 -4.77 4.46 5.93
C LYS A 35 -5.70 5.51 5.34
N GLN A 36 -5.63 6.75 5.83
CA GLN A 36 -6.43 7.87 5.30
C GLN A 36 -6.14 8.09 3.82
N PHE A 37 -4.86 8.11 3.45
CA PHE A 37 -4.39 8.32 2.08
C PHE A 37 -4.89 7.21 1.14
N VAL A 38 -4.68 5.93 1.47
CA VAL A 38 -5.12 4.81 0.62
C VAL A 38 -6.66 4.75 0.53
N ALA A 39 -7.37 5.00 1.63
CA ALA A 39 -8.84 5.07 1.60
C ALA A 39 -9.34 6.21 0.71
N GLY A 40 -8.64 7.34 0.68
CA GLY A 40 -8.96 8.46 -0.19
C GLY A 40 -8.71 8.21 -1.68
N ILE A 41 -7.73 7.38 -2.02
CA ILE A 41 -7.55 6.84 -3.38
C ILE A 41 -8.75 5.94 -3.73
N LYS A 42 -9.06 4.97 -2.86
CA LYS A 42 -10.16 4.02 -3.12
C LYS A 42 -11.52 4.72 -3.35
N ARG A 43 -11.83 5.75 -2.57
CA ARG A 43 -13.08 6.53 -2.74
C ARG A 43 -13.18 7.26 -4.09
N ARG A 44 -12.05 7.45 -4.79
CA ARG A 44 -11.96 8.13 -6.09
C ARG A 44 -11.67 7.17 -7.24
N SER A 45 -11.64 5.87 -6.96
CA SER A 45 -11.55 4.81 -7.97
C SER A 45 -12.93 4.19 -8.20
N ASP A 46 -13.15 3.71 -9.41
CA ASP A 46 -14.35 2.99 -9.89
C ASP A 46 -14.45 1.53 -9.38
N GLY A 47 -13.69 1.17 -8.35
CA GLY A 47 -13.60 -0.21 -7.86
C GLY A 47 -12.54 -1.05 -8.56
N TYR A 48 -11.89 -0.54 -9.62
CA TYR A 48 -10.74 -1.19 -10.24
C TYR A 48 -9.57 -1.33 -9.26
N PHE A 49 -8.83 -2.45 -9.38
CA PHE A 49 -7.61 -2.71 -8.62
C PHE A 49 -6.39 -2.37 -9.50
N PRO A 50 -5.76 -1.19 -9.32
CA PRO A 50 -4.53 -0.88 -10.02
C PRO A 50 -3.35 -1.66 -9.44
N LEU A 51 -2.26 -1.75 -10.20
CA LEU A 51 -0.96 -2.10 -9.62
C LEU A 51 -0.50 -0.95 -8.73
N PHE A 52 -0.45 -1.18 -7.42
CA PHE A 52 0.15 -0.23 -6.50
C PHE A 52 1.67 -0.37 -6.51
N ALA A 53 2.37 0.75 -6.68
CA ALA A 53 3.81 0.84 -6.53
C ALA A 53 4.15 1.96 -5.54
N SER A 54 4.97 1.66 -4.54
CA SER A 54 5.45 2.66 -3.58
C SER A 54 6.93 2.47 -3.27
N ASP A 55 7.46 3.37 -2.45
CA ASP A 55 8.72 3.13 -1.76
C ASP A 55 8.57 2.07 -0.65
N GLU A 56 9.66 1.82 0.07
CA GLU A 56 9.77 0.80 1.13
C GLU A 56 9.08 1.19 2.44
N LEU A 57 8.20 2.20 2.46
CA LEU A 57 7.53 2.60 3.69
C LEU A 57 6.57 1.50 4.17
N VAL A 58 6.81 1.01 5.39
CA VAL A 58 6.14 -0.16 5.97
C VAL A 58 4.61 -0.01 6.12
N HIS A 59 4.12 1.24 6.16
CA HIS A 59 2.72 1.53 6.44
C HIS A 59 1.76 1.16 5.30
N TYR A 60 2.24 1.12 4.05
CA TYR A 60 1.39 0.87 2.89
C TYR A 60 0.80 -0.54 2.87
N LYS A 61 1.56 -1.55 3.31
CA LYS A 61 1.06 -2.94 3.36
C LYS A 61 -0.24 -3.04 4.16
N HIS A 62 -0.25 -2.47 5.37
CA HIS A 62 -1.42 -2.49 6.24
C HIS A 62 -2.52 -1.53 5.78
N ALA A 63 -2.16 -0.40 5.17
CA ALA A 63 -3.15 0.54 4.63
C ALA A 63 -3.91 -0.04 3.43
N LEU A 64 -3.20 -0.73 2.52
CA LEU A 64 -3.79 -1.43 1.38
C LEU A 64 -4.68 -2.59 1.85
N LEU A 65 -4.26 -3.41 2.82
CA LEU A 65 -5.14 -4.43 3.38
C LEU A 65 -6.38 -3.86 4.07
N ALA A 66 -6.26 -2.73 4.75
CA ALA A 66 -7.42 -2.09 5.39
C ALA A 66 -8.43 -1.55 4.36
N ALA A 67 -7.97 -1.07 3.20
CA ALA A 67 -8.83 -0.50 2.17
C ALA A 67 -9.36 -1.55 1.18
N TYR A 68 -8.52 -2.48 0.74
CA TYR A 68 -8.80 -3.43 -0.35
C TYR A 68 -8.86 -4.89 0.11
N GLY A 69 -8.51 -5.17 1.37
CA GLY A 69 -8.53 -6.53 1.90
C GLY A 69 -9.95 -7.08 2.06
N VAL A 70 -10.07 -8.39 1.92
CA VAL A 70 -11.31 -9.13 2.16
C VAL A 70 -11.27 -9.73 3.56
N LYS A 71 -12.39 -9.61 4.29
CA LYS A 71 -12.52 -10.18 5.63
C LYS A 71 -12.66 -11.71 5.52
N LYS A 72 -11.67 -12.43 6.03
CA LYS A 72 -11.73 -13.88 6.22
C LYS A 72 -12.21 -14.18 7.62
N GLU A 73 -13.41 -14.72 7.72
CA GLU A 73 -13.93 -15.27 8.96
C GLU A 73 -13.48 -16.72 9.13
N PHE A 74 -13.33 -17.14 10.39
CA PHE A 74 -13.01 -18.52 10.73
C PHE A 74 -14.23 -19.15 11.38
N PRO A 75 -14.66 -20.34 10.94
CA PRO A 75 -15.76 -21.03 11.59
C PRO A 75 -15.42 -21.30 13.05
N ARG A 76 -16.44 -21.30 13.92
CA ARG A 76 -16.26 -21.66 15.32
C ARG A 76 -15.80 -23.11 15.38
N THR A 77 -14.72 -23.36 16.12
CA THR A 77 -14.13 -24.71 16.24
C THR A 77 -14.91 -25.65 17.15
N GLY A 78 -15.90 -25.15 17.89
CA GLY A 78 -16.66 -25.92 18.90
C GLY A 78 -15.86 -26.29 20.17
N LYS A 79 -14.55 -26.04 20.20
CA LYS A 79 -13.67 -26.33 21.34
C LYS A 79 -13.64 -25.17 22.34
N ARG A 80 -13.40 -25.49 23.62
CA ARG A 80 -13.21 -24.50 24.68
C ARG A 80 -11.98 -23.63 24.37
N GLY A 81 -12.16 -22.31 24.31
CA GLY A 81 -11.10 -21.34 24.00
C GLY A 81 -11.62 -20.08 23.29
N ARG A 82 -10.79 -19.03 23.20
CA ARG A 82 -11.15 -17.79 22.48
C ARG A 82 -11.24 -18.08 20.97
N PRO A 83 -12.38 -17.82 20.31
CA PRO A 83 -12.49 -17.97 18.86
C PRO A 83 -11.45 -17.11 18.13
N ARG A 84 -10.94 -17.62 17.01
CA ARG A 84 -9.98 -16.89 16.18
C ARG A 84 -10.67 -15.64 15.62
N SER A 85 -10.04 -14.48 15.82
CA SER A 85 -10.57 -13.23 15.27
C SER A 85 -10.49 -13.24 13.73
N PRO A 86 -11.47 -12.63 13.03
CA PRO A 86 -11.39 -12.43 11.60
C PRO A 86 -10.12 -11.67 11.21
N VAL A 87 -9.57 -12.00 10.04
CA VAL A 87 -8.38 -11.32 9.50
C VAL A 87 -8.68 -10.76 8.12
N PHE A 88 -8.04 -9.65 7.75
CA PHE A 88 -8.07 -9.14 6.39
C PHE A 88 -6.98 -9.83 5.57
N ILE A 89 -7.38 -10.42 4.44
CA ILE A 89 -6.46 -11.03 3.47
C ILE A 89 -6.45 -10.19 2.19
N ALA A 90 -5.31 -10.15 1.50
CA ALA A 90 -5.24 -9.55 0.18
C ALA A 90 -6.01 -10.44 -0.80
N PRO A 91 -7.01 -9.90 -1.53
CA PRO A 91 -7.64 -10.64 -2.60
C PRO A 91 -6.66 -10.83 -3.77
N PRO A 92 -6.84 -11.84 -4.64
CA PRO A 92 -5.96 -12.11 -5.78
C PRO A 92 -5.72 -10.91 -6.71
N GLU A 93 -6.71 -10.03 -6.83
CA GLU A 93 -6.72 -8.83 -7.67
C GLU A 93 -5.85 -7.70 -7.08
N LEU A 94 -5.55 -7.73 -5.78
CA LEU A 94 -4.74 -6.71 -5.13
C LEU A 94 -3.25 -6.95 -5.43
N LEU A 95 -2.73 -6.22 -6.42
CA LEU A 95 -1.31 -6.22 -6.77
C LEU A 95 -0.59 -5.05 -6.11
N TYR A 96 0.49 -5.34 -5.40
CA TYR A 96 1.31 -4.32 -4.74
C TYR A 96 2.78 -4.71 -4.73
N MET A 97 3.62 -3.80 -5.19
CA MET A 97 5.07 -3.93 -5.14
C MET A 97 5.75 -2.69 -4.53
N GLN A 98 6.95 -2.92 -4.02
CA GLN A 98 7.83 -1.88 -3.50
C GLN A 98 9.04 -1.73 -4.41
N VAL A 99 9.37 -0.47 -4.72
CA VAL A 99 10.64 -0.11 -5.36
C VAL A 99 11.68 0.09 -4.28
N VAL A 100 12.53 -0.91 -4.12
CA VAL A 100 13.61 -0.96 -3.13
C VAL A 100 14.84 -0.25 -3.67
N LYS A 101 15.32 0.78 -2.95
CA LYS A 101 16.46 1.60 -3.38
C LYS A 101 17.66 1.35 -2.47
N ARG A 102 18.67 0.66 -2.98
CA ARG A 102 19.96 0.54 -2.29
C ARG A 102 20.76 1.81 -2.49
N ARG A 103 21.20 2.42 -1.39
CA ARG A 103 22.00 3.66 -1.41
C ARG A 103 23.39 3.45 -0.80
N LYS A 104 24.38 4.16 -1.32
CA LYS A 104 25.73 4.29 -0.76
C LYS A 104 26.18 5.74 -0.89
N HIS A 105 26.64 6.34 0.21
CA HIS A 105 27.01 7.77 0.28
C HIS A 105 25.92 8.71 -0.28
N GLY A 106 24.66 8.50 0.10
CA GLY A 106 23.52 9.32 -0.34
C GLY A 106 23.03 9.05 -1.78
N ARG A 107 23.81 8.36 -2.62
CA ARG A 107 23.46 8.05 -4.02
C ARG A 107 22.77 6.70 -4.14
N VAL A 108 21.79 6.60 -5.04
CA VAL A 108 21.15 5.32 -5.38
C VAL A 108 22.10 4.53 -6.27
N ILE A 109 22.47 3.32 -5.85
CA ILE A 109 23.40 2.44 -6.57
C ILE A 109 22.71 1.23 -7.20
N LYS A 110 21.53 0.86 -6.70
CA LYS A 110 20.74 -0.25 -7.23
C LYS A 110 19.26 0.00 -6.94
N ILE A 111 18.43 -0.32 -7.90
CA ILE A 111 16.97 -0.37 -7.75
C ILE A 111 16.56 -1.83 -7.94
N SER A 112 15.72 -2.33 -7.03
CA SER A 112 15.12 -3.66 -7.12
C SER A 112 13.63 -3.57 -6.82
N THR A 113 12.86 -4.52 -7.31
CA THR A 113 11.43 -4.64 -7.01
C THR A 113 11.20 -5.75 -5.98
N ARG A 114 10.29 -5.51 -5.03
CA ARG A 114 9.81 -6.51 -4.08
C ARG A 114 8.30 -6.60 -4.19
N VAL A 115 7.78 -7.75 -4.58
CA VAL A 115 6.33 -8.00 -4.60
C VAL A 115 5.86 -8.25 -3.16
N VAL A 116 4.78 -7.58 -2.76
CA VAL A 116 4.17 -7.69 -1.42
C VAL A 116 2.81 -8.36 -1.49
N PHE A 117 2.00 -8.03 -2.51
CA PHE A 117 0.75 -8.71 -2.83
C PHE A 117 0.69 -9.05 -4.32
N GLY A 118 0.09 -10.19 -4.63
CA GLY A 118 0.08 -10.78 -5.97
C GLY A 118 1.28 -11.69 -6.24
N SER A 119 1.33 -12.26 -7.45
CA SER A 119 2.47 -13.04 -7.94
C SER A 119 3.45 -12.16 -8.73
N GLU A 120 4.69 -12.63 -8.88
CA GLU A 120 5.70 -11.91 -9.66
C GLU A 120 5.31 -11.80 -11.14
N GLU A 121 4.67 -12.84 -11.69
CA GLU A 121 4.18 -12.87 -13.06
C GLU A 121 3.08 -11.83 -13.27
N ALA A 122 2.12 -11.77 -12.35
CA ALA A 122 1.00 -10.82 -12.41
C ALA A 122 1.49 -9.36 -12.33
N VAL A 123 2.45 -9.08 -11.45
CA VAL A 123 3.07 -7.74 -11.35
C VAL A 123 3.87 -7.41 -12.61
N THR A 124 4.69 -8.35 -13.10
CA THR A 124 5.53 -8.14 -14.29
C THR A 124 4.69 -7.90 -15.54
N ALA A 125 3.57 -8.61 -15.70
CA ALA A 125 2.64 -8.40 -16.80
C ALA A 125 2.06 -6.98 -16.83
N LYS A 126 1.85 -6.36 -15.66
CA LYS A 126 1.35 -4.98 -15.54
C LYS A 126 2.44 -3.91 -15.70
N LEU A 127 3.72 -4.27 -15.56
CA LEU A 127 4.86 -3.37 -15.74
C LEU A 127 5.25 -3.18 -17.21
N LYS A 128 4.99 -4.17 -18.06
CA LYS A 128 5.13 -4.08 -19.51
C LYS A 128 3.96 -3.28 -20.09
N CYS A 129 3.98 -1.96 -19.87
CA CYS A 129 3.13 -1.04 -20.62
C CYS A 129 3.75 -0.80 -22.00
#